data_AF-A0A6B8RH63-F1
#
_entry.id   AF-A0A6B8RH63-F1
#
_cell.length_a   1.000
_cell.length_b   1.000
_cell.length_c   1.000
_cell.angle_alpha   90.00
_cell.angle_beta   90.00
_cell.angle_gamma   90.00
#
_symmetry.space_group_name_H-M   'P 1'
#
loop_
_entity.id
_entity.type
_entity.pdbx_description
1 polymer ?
#
loop_
_entity_poly.entity_id
_entity_poly.type
_entity_poly.pdbx_seq_one_letter_code
_entity_poly.pdbx_strand_id
1 'polypeptide(L)'
;MKILKMILPFFLFMVSAYFLFHFTSVNTIGIIISLLTLIISIWIFTKITKKERDRIQNELYDGLNFNQIRIKGLSDYLKLKGIEKDKEKIQDLIKLTEEEISEGKLPYIFGNGLMLALLIPVWNQLITWKFTREIVRFNDGLILTLVITILVVLFFFYITFMKNTFHDDIINNKQNKLKTIKNDLKEIHFNL
;
A
#
# COMPACT_ATOMS: atom_id res chain seq x y z
N MET A 1 2.62 -20.35 15.89
CA MET A 1 1.93 -20.97 14.73
C MET A 1 1.02 -20.02 13.92
N LYS A 2 0.90 -18.71 14.24
CA LYS A 2 -0.02 -17.77 13.55
C LYS A 2 0.64 -17.00 12.38
N ILE A 3 1.86 -16.50 12.58
CA ILE A 3 2.65 -15.81 11.54
C ILE A 3 2.90 -16.71 10.31
N LEU A 4 3.14 -18.01 10.54
CA LEU A 4 3.35 -19.00 9.48
C LEU A 4 2.17 -19.11 8.51
N LYS A 5 0.92 -18.92 8.98
CA LYS A 5 -0.29 -18.98 8.15
C LYS A 5 -0.47 -17.76 7.24
N MET A 6 0.17 -16.62 7.56
CA MET A 6 0.22 -15.44 6.69
C MET A 6 1.43 -15.48 5.74
N ILE A 7 2.56 -16.02 6.20
CA ILE A 7 3.79 -16.12 5.39
C ILE A 7 3.62 -17.14 4.27
N LEU A 8 2.98 -18.28 4.53
CA LEU A 8 2.82 -19.35 3.54
C LEU A 8 2.13 -18.91 2.22
N PRO A 9 0.95 -18.28 2.24
CA PRO A 9 0.31 -17.81 1.00
C PRO A 9 1.08 -16.68 0.31
N PHE A 10 1.81 -15.85 1.06
CA PHE A 10 2.70 -14.84 0.47
C PHE A 10 3.91 -15.48 -0.22
N PHE A 11 4.50 -16.51 0.40
CA PHE A 11 5.60 -17.27 -0.19
C PHE A 11 5.15 -18.01 -1.46
N LEU A 12 3.97 -18.64 -1.42
CA LEU A 12 3.36 -19.28 -2.60
C LEU A 12 3.09 -18.27 -3.72
N PHE A 13 2.66 -17.05 -3.40
CA PHE A 13 2.52 -15.97 -4.37
C PHE A 13 3.87 -15.61 -5.02
N MET A 14 4.93 -15.41 -4.23
CA MET A 14 6.26 -15.08 -4.73
C MET A 14 6.84 -16.18 -5.63
N VAL A 15 6.69 -17.44 -5.22
CA VAL A 15 7.12 -18.61 -5.99
C VAL A 15 6.34 -18.72 -7.30
N SER A 16 5.02 -18.52 -7.25
CA SER A 16 4.17 -18.56 -8.45
C SER A 16 4.53 -17.45 -9.43
N ALA A 17 4.79 -16.23 -8.95
CA ALA A 17 5.22 -15.10 -9.77
C ALA A 17 6.59 -15.35 -10.42
N TYR A 18 7.53 -15.93 -9.68
CA TYR A 18 8.85 -16.32 -10.19
C TYR A 18 8.72 -17.38 -11.30
N PHE A 19 7.94 -18.44 -11.07
CA PHE A 19 7.70 -19.46 -12.09
C PHE A 19 6.98 -18.90 -13.32
N LEU A 20 6.03 -17.98 -13.13
CA LEU A 20 5.35 -17.31 -14.22
C LEU A 20 6.31 -16.52 -15.10
N PHE A 21 7.30 -15.84 -14.49
CA PHE A 21 8.37 -15.13 -15.19
C PHE A 21 9.34 -16.07 -15.93
N HIS A 22 9.60 -17.26 -15.39
CA HIS A 22 10.54 -18.20 -15.98
C HIS A 22 9.94 -19.12 -17.06
N PHE A 23 8.66 -19.46 -16.95
CA PHE A 23 7.97 -20.34 -17.90
C PHE A 23 7.40 -19.60 -19.12
N THR A 24 7.50 -18.27 -19.18
CA THR A 24 7.04 -17.46 -20.33
C THR A 24 7.62 -17.89 -21.65
N SER A 25 8.81 -18.49 -21.66
CA SER A 25 9.54 -18.87 -22.87
C SER A 25 9.48 -20.36 -23.22
N VAL A 26 8.78 -21.20 -22.43
CA VAL A 26 8.94 -22.67 -22.51
C VAL A 26 7.64 -23.44 -22.69
N ASN A 27 6.54 -23.08 -21.99
CA ASN A 27 5.32 -23.90 -22.02
C ASN A 27 4.04 -23.15 -21.62
N THR A 28 3.05 -23.09 -22.51
CA THR A 28 1.74 -22.47 -22.31
C THR A 28 0.96 -23.07 -21.12
N ILE A 29 1.07 -24.38 -20.89
CA ILE A 29 0.42 -25.06 -19.76
C ILE A 29 1.02 -24.58 -18.43
N GLY A 30 2.34 -24.39 -18.38
CA GLY A 30 3.03 -23.87 -17.20
C GLY A 30 2.61 -22.44 -16.84
N ILE A 31 2.34 -21.61 -17.85
CA ILE A 31 1.82 -20.24 -17.67
C ILE A 31 0.42 -20.27 -17.06
N ILE A 32 -0.50 -21.11 -17.58
CA ILE A 32 -1.87 -21.21 -17.07
C ILE A 32 -1.90 -21.69 -15.62
N ILE A 33 -1.12 -22.72 -15.30
CA ILE A 33 -1.00 -23.25 -13.93
C ILE A 33 -0.45 -22.18 -12.98
N SER A 34 0.57 -21.43 -13.41
CA SER A 34 1.16 -20.36 -12.61
C SER A 34 0.16 -19.22 -12.36
N LEU A 35 -0.63 -18.83 -13.36
CA LEU A 35 -1.68 -17.81 -13.22
C LEU A 35 -2.77 -18.24 -12.23
N LEU A 36 -3.27 -19.47 -12.35
CA LEU A 36 -4.29 -20.00 -11.44
C LEU A 36 -3.77 -20.05 -10.00
N THR A 37 -2.54 -20.51 -9.82
CA THR A 37 -1.91 -20.58 -8.49
C THR A 37 -1.75 -19.20 -7.88
N LEU A 38 -1.40 -18.20 -8.69
CA LEU A 38 -1.24 -16.81 -8.27
C LEU A 38 -2.58 -16.20 -7.84
N ILE A 39 -3.65 -16.39 -8.63
CA ILE A 39 -5.01 -15.92 -8.30
C ILE A 39 -5.50 -16.55 -6.99
N ILE A 40 -5.35 -17.87 -6.85
CA ILE A 40 -5.75 -18.60 -5.64
C ILE A 40 -4.97 -18.10 -4.42
N SER A 41 -3.67 -17.87 -4.57
CA SER A 41 -2.81 -17.37 -3.49
C SER A 41 -3.24 -15.98 -3.01
N ILE A 42 -3.55 -15.06 -3.94
CA ILE A 42 -4.09 -13.73 -3.62
C ILE A 42 -5.42 -13.85 -2.87
N TRP A 43 -6.33 -14.70 -3.35
CA TRP A 43 -7.64 -14.88 -2.73
C TRP A 43 -7.56 -15.45 -1.31
N ILE A 44 -6.70 -16.46 -1.09
CA ILE A 44 -6.47 -17.02 0.25
C ILE A 44 -5.85 -15.96 1.17
N PHE A 45 -4.84 -15.24 0.67
CA PHE A 45 -4.15 -14.21 1.44
C PHE A 45 -5.11 -13.10 1.88
N THR A 46 -5.93 -12.58 0.97
CA THR A 46 -6.93 -11.54 1.28
C THR A 46 -7.99 -12.00 2.28
N LYS A 47 -8.43 -13.27 2.22
CA LYS A 47 -9.35 -13.82 3.23
C LYS A 47 -8.70 -13.91 4.61
N ILE A 48 -7.46 -14.38 4.69
CA ILE A 48 -6.75 -14.52 5.97
C ILE A 48 -6.49 -13.14 6.59
N THR A 49 -6.00 -12.19 5.81
CA THR A 49 -5.73 -10.83 6.29
C THR A 49 -7.00 -10.13 6.75
N LYS A 50 -8.11 -10.25 6.01
CA LYS A 50 -9.41 -9.70 6.42
C LYS A 50 -9.86 -10.30 7.75
N LYS A 51 -9.79 -11.62 7.91
CA LYS A 51 -10.20 -12.30 9.15
C LYS A 51 -9.36 -11.88 10.35
N GLU A 52 -8.04 -11.78 10.19
CA GLU A 52 -7.16 -11.33 11.26
C GLU A 52 -7.38 -9.86 11.61
N ARG A 53 -7.61 -9.00 10.61
CA ARG A 53 -7.97 -7.60 10.82
C ARG A 53 -9.26 -7.47 11.62
N ASP A 54 -10.31 -8.18 11.20
CA ASP A 54 -11.62 -8.12 11.86
C ASP A 54 -11.54 -8.70 13.30
N ARG A 55 -10.71 -9.73 13.52
CA ARG A 55 -10.41 -10.25 14.88
C ARG A 55 -9.73 -9.19 15.75
N ILE A 56 -8.65 -8.57 15.26
CA ILE A 56 -7.93 -7.52 15.99
C ILE A 56 -8.86 -6.35 16.32
N GLN A 57 -9.69 -5.94 15.36
CA GLN A 57 -10.66 -4.88 15.55
C GLN A 57 -11.64 -5.20 16.70
N ASN A 58 -12.15 -6.43 16.75
CA ASN A 58 -13.11 -6.86 17.76
C ASN A 58 -12.47 -7.12 19.13
N GLU A 59 -11.27 -7.71 19.19
CA GLU A 59 -10.63 -8.11 20.45
C GLU A 59 -9.88 -6.97 21.15
N LEU A 60 -9.23 -6.08 20.39
CA LEU A 60 -8.34 -5.06 20.95
C LEU A 60 -8.95 -3.66 20.93
N TYR A 61 -9.94 -3.44 20.07
CA TYR A 61 -10.45 -2.11 19.80
C TYR A 61 -11.97 -2.00 19.93
N ASP A 62 -12.61 -2.92 20.66
CA ASP A 62 -14.05 -2.93 20.94
C ASP A 62 -14.93 -2.86 19.68
N GLY A 63 -14.45 -3.40 18.55
CA GLY A 63 -15.12 -3.33 17.25
C GLY A 63 -15.04 -1.97 16.56
N LEU A 64 -14.40 -0.98 17.17
CA LEU A 64 -14.19 0.34 16.57
C LEU A 64 -13.24 0.23 15.38
N ASN A 65 -13.58 0.92 14.30
CA ASN A 65 -12.69 1.01 13.15
C ASN A 65 -11.45 1.86 13.47
N PHE A 66 -10.42 1.78 12.63
CA PHE A 66 -9.16 2.51 12.81
C PHE A 66 -9.35 4.03 13.01
N ASN A 67 -10.26 4.64 12.25
CA ASN A 67 -10.54 6.08 12.37
C ASN A 67 -11.17 6.42 13.73
N GLN A 68 -12.12 5.62 14.19
CA GLN A 68 -12.79 5.80 15.48
C GLN A 68 -11.82 5.65 16.65
N ILE A 69 -10.90 4.68 16.60
CA ILE A 69 -9.85 4.51 17.61
C ILE A 69 -8.96 5.75 17.66
N ARG A 70 -8.58 6.26 16.49
CA ARG A 70 -7.71 7.44 16.36
C ARG A 70 -8.38 8.70 16.93
N ILE A 71 -9.63 8.96 16.57
CA ILE A 71 -10.41 10.09 17.08
C ILE A 71 -10.64 9.96 18.59
N LYS A 72 -10.97 8.75 19.08
CA LYS A 72 -11.13 8.47 20.50
C LYS A 72 -9.84 8.74 21.28
N GLY A 73 -8.70 8.25 20.79
CA GLY A 73 -7.39 8.51 21.41
C GLY A 73 -7.04 9.99 21.45
N LEU A 74 -7.34 10.75 20.39
CA LEU A 74 -7.13 12.20 20.36
C LEU A 74 -8.07 12.94 21.32
N SER A 75 -9.36 12.58 21.36
CA SER A 75 -10.34 13.12 22.31
C SER A 75 -9.91 12.86 23.75
N ASP A 76 -9.49 11.64 24.09
CA ASP A 76 -9.03 11.28 25.42
C ASP A 76 -7.76 12.05 25.82
N TYR A 77 -6.85 12.31 24.87
CA TYR A 77 -5.70 13.18 25.10
C TYR A 77 -6.12 14.63 25.39
N LEU A 78 -7.05 15.19 24.61
CA LEU A 78 -7.55 16.56 24.81
C LEU A 78 -8.31 16.71 26.14
N LYS A 79 -9.03 15.67 26.56
CA LYS A 79 -9.66 15.57 27.89
C LYS A 79 -8.62 15.67 29.00
N LEU A 80 -7.56 14.86 28.92
CA LEU A 80 -6.47 14.87 29.90
C LEU A 80 -5.77 16.22 29.98
N LYS A 81 -5.72 16.96 28.86
CA LYS A 81 -5.17 18.32 28.81
C LYS A 81 -6.15 19.42 29.21
N GLY A 82 -7.42 19.08 29.48
CA GLY A 82 -8.46 20.06 29.81
C GLY A 82 -8.86 20.97 28.65
N ILE A 83 -8.60 20.55 27.41
CA ILE A 83 -8.82 21.35 26.19
C ILE A 83 -10.14 20.97 25.50
N GLU A 84 -10.69 19.78 25.77
CA GLU A 84 -11.83 19.23 25.04
C GLU A 84 -13.04 20.18 24.93
N LYS A 85 -13.35 20.96 25.98
CA LYS A 85 -14.53 21.85 25.99
C LYS A 85 -14.24 23.27 25.48
N ASP A 86 -13.00 23.56 25.16
CA ASP A 86 -12.53 24.90 24.79
C ASP A 86 -12.44 25.01 23.27
N LYS A 87 -13.53 25.48 22.66
CA LYS A 87 -13.65 25.58 21.19
C LYS A 87 -12.56 26.47 20.59
N GLU A 88 -12.13 27.52 21.30
CA GLU A 88 -11.08 28.43 20.85
C GLU A 88 -9.72 27.73 20.81
N LYS A 89 -9.35 27.01 21.87
CA LYS A 89 -8.09 26.24 21.90
C LYS A 89 -8.04 25.14 20.84
N ILE A 90 -9.16 24.48 20.57
CA ILE A 90 -9.22 23.48 19.49
C ILE A 90 -9.05 24.15 18.12
N GLN A 91 -9.63 25.34 17.93
CA GLN A 91 -9.47 26.11 16.71
C GLN A 91 -8.02 26.59 16.51
N ASP A 92 -7.33 26.98 17.58
CA ASP A 92 -5.91 27.33 17.55
C ASP A 92 -5.04 26.13 17.15
N LEU A 93 -5.33 24.94 17.69
CA LEU A 93 -4.63 23.71 17.30
C LEU A 93 -4.84 23.35 15.82
N ILE A 94 -6.05 23.56 15.30
CA ILE A 94 -6.34 23.39 13.87
C ILE A 94 -5.51 24.36 13.03
N LYS A 95 -5.39 25.62 13.46
CA LYS A 95 -4.63 26.65 12.75
C LYS A 95 -3.13 26.35 12.76
N LEU A 96 -2.58 25.98 13.91
CA LEU A 96 -1.17 25.58 14.05
C LEU A 96 -0.82 24.38 13.17
N THR A 97 -1.68 23.36 13.14
CA THR A 97 -1.47 22.20 12.25
C THR A 97 -1.58 22.59 10.77
N GLU A 98 -2.43 23.55 10.41
CA GLU A 98 -2.55 24.06 9.04
C GLU A 98 -1.30 24.84 8.58
N GLU A 99 -0.73 25.65 9.47
CA GLU A 99 0.52 26.38 9.25
C GLU A 99 1.69 25.40 9.04
N GLU A 100 1.89 24.41 9.93
CA GLU A 100 2.96 23.40 9.76
C GLU A 100 2.81 22.57 8.47
N ILE A 101 1.57 22.25 8.06
CA ILE A 101 1.33 21.56 6.78
C ILE A 101 1.77 22.42 5.61
N SER A 102 1.50 23.73 5.67
CA SER A 102 1.82 24.67 4.61
C SER A 102 3.32 24.87 4.42
N GLU A 103 4.08 24.96 5.53
CA GLU A 103 5.52 25.15 5.55
C GLU A 103 6.28 23.90 5.11
N GLY A 104 5.79 22.72 5.46
CA GLY A 104 6.47 21.44 5.14
C GLY A 104 6.33 20.96 3.69
N LYS A 105 5.74 21.73 2.76
CA LYS A 105 5.48 21.29 1.38
C LYS A 105 6.80 21.09 0.61
N LEU A 106 7.33 19.88 0.69
CA LEU A 106 8.37 19.43 -0.23
C LEU A 106 7.79 19.36 -1.66
N PRO A 107 8.52 19.85 -2.68
CA PRO A 107 8.08 19.76 -4.06
C PRO A 107 7.86 18.29 -4.45
N TYR A 108 6.69 17.99 -5.02
CA TYR A 108 6.25 16.66 -5.47
C TYR A 108 7.28 15.91 -6.34
N ILE A 109 8.17 16.66 -6.98
CA ILE A 109 9.24 16.20 -7.88
C ILE A 109 10.28 15.33 -7.15
N PHE A 110 10.57 15.58 -5.87
CA PHE A 110 11.68 14.90 -5.18
C PHE A 110 11.38 13.46 -4.75
N GLY A 111 10.12 13.06 -4.60
CA GLY A 111 9.75 11.70 -4.20
C GLY A 111 9.47 10.80 -5.41
N ASN A 112 8.34 11.04 -6.06
CA ASN A 112 7.85 10.18 -7.14
C ASN A 112 8.60 10.42 -8.45
N GLY A 113 9.03 11.66 -8.71
CA GLY A 113 9.76 12.03 -9.93
C GLY A 113 11.13 11.37 -10.02
N LEU A 114 11.91 11.42 -8.94
CA LEU A 114 13.23 10.78 -8.84
C LEU A 114 13.16 9.25 -8.99
N MET A 115 12.16 8.63 -8.36
CA MET A 115 11.98 7.18 -8.44
C MET A 115 11.59 6.73 -9.86
N LEU A 116 10.68 7.45 -10.52
CA LEU A 116 10.33 7.19 -11.92
C LEU A 116 11.50 7.48 -12.87
N ALA A 117 12.26 8.54 -12.62
CA ALA A 117 13.43 8.90 -13.43
C ALA A 117 14.54 7.84 -13.38
N LEU A 118 14.66 7.09 -12.28
CA LEU A 118 15.61 5.98 -12.16
C LEU A 118 15.05 4.65 -12.68
N LEU A 119 13.76 4.39 -12.49
CA LEU A 119 13.11 3.15 -12.93
C LEU A 119 12.94 3.07 -14.45
N ILE A 120 12.54 4.17 -15.10
CA ILE A 120 12.25 4.19 -16.54
C ILE A 120 13.48 3.76 -17.38
N PRO A 121 14.70 4.28 -17.15
CA PRO A 121 15.88 3.88 -17.90
C PRO A 121 16.26 2.40 -17.71
N VAL A 122 16.24 1.92 -16.46
CA VAL A 122 16.54 0.50 -16.13
C VAL A 122 15.54 -0.42 -16.81
N TRP A 123 14.26 -0.04 -16.78
CA TRP A 123 13.19 -0.78 -17.42
C TRP A 123 13.33 -0.83 -18.93
N ASN A 124 13.62 0.31 -19.56
CA ASN A 124 13.83 0.41 -20.99
C ASN A 124 15.02 -0.45 -21.45
N GLN A 125 16.09 -0.47 -20.66
CA GLN A 125 17.29 -1.25 -20.95
C GLN A 125 17.04 -2.76 -20.84
N LEU A 126 16.26 -3.21 -19.85
CA LEU A 126 15.83 -4.61 -19.70
C LEU A 126 14.97 -5.07 -20.88
N ILE A 127 13.99 -4.27 -21.29
CA ILE A 127 13.12 -4.57 -22.44
C ILE A 127 13.96 -4.67 -23.72
N THR A 128 14.82 -3.68 -23.95
CA THR A 128 15.68 -3.63 -25.15
C THR A 128 16.58 -4.86 -25.19
N TRP A 129 17.23 -5.20 -24.07
CA TRP A 129 18.11 -6.37 -23.98
C TRP A 129 17.39 -7.68 -24.32
N LYS A 130 16.18 -7.90 -23.79
CA LYS A 130 15.37 -9.10 -24.09
C LYS A 130 14.90 -9.13 -25.55
N PHE A 131 14.40 -8.02 -26.09
CA PHE A 131 13.93 -7.94 -27.47
C PHE A 131 15.05 -8.10 -28.49
N THR A 132 16.25 -7.60 -28.21
CA THR A 132 17.37 -7.68 -29.16
C THR A 132 18.09 -9.04 -29.11
N ARG A 133 18.12 -9.74 -27.96
CA ARG A 133 18.89 -10.98 -27.81
C ARG A 133 18.11 -12.29 -27.80
N GLU A 134 16.85 -12.29 -27.39
CA GLU A 134 16.11 -13.54 -27.13
C GLU A 134 14.87 -13.73 -28.00
N ILE A 135 14.28 -12.66 -28.54
CA ILE A 135 13.04 -12.74 -29.31
C ILE A 135 13.37 -12.83 -30.81
N VAL A 136 13.35 -14.06 -31.32
CA VAL A 136 13.54 -14.34 -32.77
C VAL A 136 12.19 -14.35 -33.51
N ARG A 137 11.09 -14.61 -32.82
CA ARG A 137 9.73 -14.70 -33.40
C ARG A 137 8.80 -13.68 -32.76
N PHE A 138 7.94 -13.07 -33.58
CA PHE A 138 6.98 -12.04 -33.16
C PHE A 138 6.05 -12.49 -32.01
N ASN A 139 5.63 -13.75 -32.01
CA ASN A 139 4.79 -14.31 -30.94
C ASN A 139 5.48 -14.30 -29.57
N ASP A 140 6.79 -14.54 -29.50
CA ASP A 140 7.53 -14.56 -28.24
C ASP A 140 7.63 -13.15 -27.65
N GLY A 141 7.72 -12.13 -28.51
CA GLY A 141 7.68 -10.72 -28.12
C GLY A 141 6.32 -10.26 -27.60
N LEU A 142 5.23 -10.74 -28.21
CA LEU A 142 3.87 -10.49 -27.70
C LEU A 142 3.67 -11.11 -26.32
N ILE A 143 4.09 -12.37 -26.12
CA ILE A 143 3.99 -13.06 -24.83
C ILE A 143 4.81 -12.35 -23.75
N LEU A 144 6.05 -11.94 -24.08
CA LEU A 144 6.92 -11.20 -23.16
C LEU A 144 6.29 -9.86 -22.76
N THR A 145 5.73 -9.12 -23.73
CA THR A 145 5.05 -7.83 -23.46
C THR A 145 3.85 -8.02 -22.53
N LEU A 146 3.08 -9.09 -22.74
CA LEU A 146 1.90 -9.40 -21.95
C LEU A 146 2.28 -9.77 -20.51
N VAL A 147 3.36 -10.53 -20.32
CA VAL A 147 3.86 -10.88 -18.98
C VAL A 147 4.43 -9.67 -18.26
N ILE A 148 5.19 -8.82 -18.95
CA ILE A 148 5.68 -7.55 -18.40
C ILE A 148 4.51 -6.67 -17.98
N THR A 149 3.46 -6.60 -18.79
CA THR A 149 2.23 -5.85 -18.45
C THR A 149 1.57 -6.42 -17.19
N ILE A 150 1.43 -7.74 -17.09
CA ILE A 150 0.90 -8.40 -15.89
C ILE A 150 1.77 -8.10 -14.66
N LEU A 151 3.11 -8.15 -14.78
CA LEU A 151 4.02 -7.84 -13.68
C LEU A 151 3.91 -6.38 -13.24
N VAL A 152 3.77 -5.44 -14.16
CA VAL A 152 3.54 -4.02 -13.85
C VAL A 152 2.21 -3.85 -13.12
N VAL A 153 1.13 -4.50 -13.60
CA VAL A 153 -0.18 -4.48 -12.93
C VAL A 153 -0.09 -5.09 -11.54
N LEU A 154 0.60 -6.22 -11.37
CA LEU A 154 0.82 -6.86 -10.07
C LEU A 154 1.69 -5.99 -9.15
N PHE A 155 2.67 -5.27 -9.69
CA PHE A 155 3.49 -4.33 -8.94
C PHE A 155 2.67 -3.13 -8.46
N PHE A 156 1.81 -2.55 -9.31
CA PHE A 156 0.87 -1.51 -8.90
C PHE A 156 -0.14 -2.01 -7.87
N PHE A 157 -0.64 -3.23 -8.05
CA PHE A 157 -1.53 -3.88 -7.08
C PHE A 157 -0.80 -4.11 -5.75
N TYR A 158 0.48 -4.52 -5.78
CA TYR A 158 1.33 -4.67 -4.60
C TYR A 158 1.58 -3.32 -3.92
N ILE A 159 1.95 -2.27 -4.65
CA ILE A 159 2.10 -0.92 -4.07
C ILE A 159 0.78 -0.47 -3.44
N THR A 160 -0.34 -0.69 -4.10
CA THR A 160 -1.67 -0.31 -3.58
C THR A 160 -2.02 -1.14 -2.34
N PHE A 161 -1.73 -2.43 -2.34
CA PHE A 161 -1.93 -3.32 -1.20
C PHE A 161 -1.01 -2.97 -0.03
N MET A 162 0.27 -2.69 -0.27
CA MET A 162 1.23 -2.24 0.73
C MET A 162 0.83 -0.88 1.27
N LYS A 163 0.36 0.04 0.42
CA LYS A 163 -0.20 1.33 0.83
C LYS A 163 -1.43 1.14 1.71
N ASN A 164 -2.31 0.16 1.43
CA ASN A 164 -3.47 -0.14 2.26
C ASN A 164 -3.14 -0.92 3.55
N THR A 165 -2.07 -1.73 3.55
CA THR A 165 -1.73 -2.63 4.68
C THR A 165 -0.73 -1.98 5.64
N PHE A 166 0.21 -1.19 5.12
CA PHE A 166 1.20 -0.42 5.88
C PHE A 166 0.82 1.06 5.91
N HIS A 167 -0.49 1.36 5.90
CA HIS A 167 -1.00 2.71 5.61
C HIS A 167 -0.49 3.81 6.56
N ASP A 168 0.22 3.50 7.64
CA ASP A 168 0.67 4.54 8.57
C ASP A 168 2.15 4.50 8.96
N ASP A 169 3.06 3.74 8.34
CA ASP A 169 4.46 3.71 8.82
C ASP A 169 5.54 4.06 7.79
N ILE A 170 5.49 3.54 6.56
CA ILE A 170 6.62 3.68 5.61
C ILE A 170 6.53 4.97 4.77
N ILE A 171 5.31 5.50 4.55
CA ILE A 171 5.04 6.75 3.80
C ILE A 171 4.49 7.81 4.77
N ASN A 172 5.05 7.86 5.97
CA ASN A 172 4.78 8.93 6.91
C ASN A 172 5.55 10.20 6.51
N ASN A 173 5.07 10.86 5.46
CA ASN A 173 5.32 12.28 5.35
C ASN A 173 4.70 12.92 6.61
N LYS A 174 5.50 13.61 7.43
CA LYS A 174 5.05 14.37 8.62
C LYS A 174 3.76 15.16 8.32
N GLN A 175 3.64 15.66 7.09
CA GLN A 175 2.46 16.36 6.60
C GLN A 175 1.17 15.53 6.53
N ASN A 176 1.23 14.25 6.16
CA ASN A 176 0.04 13.41 6.12
C ASN A 176 -0.49 13.12 7.53
N LYS A 177 0.41 12.90 8.50
CA LYS A 177 0.03 12.82 9.92
C LYS A 177 -0.66 14.10 10.39
N LEU A 178 -0.07 15.25 10.09
CA LEU A 178 -0.64 16.55 10.46
C LEU A 178 -2.00 16.79 9.80
N LYS A 179 -2.19 16.38 8.54
CA LYS A 179 -3.49 16.44 7.86
C LYS A 179 -4.53 15.55 8.54
N THR A 180 -4.14 14.34 8.92
CA THR A 180 -5.02 13.41 9.65
C THR A 180 -5.41 13.98 11.01
N ILE A 181 -4.44 14.47 11.80
CA ILE A 181 -4.70 15.12 13.09
C ILE A 181 -5.62 16.34 12.91
N LYS A 182 -5.38 17.19 11.89
CA LYS A 182 -6.24 18.33 11.59
C LYS A 182 -7.69 17.90 11.33
N ASN A 183 -7.88 16.84 10.55
CA ASN A 183 -9.22 16.35 10.23
C ASN A 183 -9.90 15.76 11.48
N ASP A 184 -9.18 15.01 12.30
CA ASP A 184 -9.70 14.48 13.56
C ASP A 184 -10.06 15.61 14.53
N LEU A 185 -9.23 16.66 14.64
CA LEU A 185 -9.52 17.87 15.42
C LEU A 185 -10.78 18.59 14.92
N LYS A 186 -10.97 18.70 13.60
CA LYS A 186 -12.19 19.29 13.01
C LYS A 186 -13.43 18.46 13.34
N GLU A 187 -13.32 17.13 13.29
CA GLU A 187 -14.42 16.24 13.65
C GLU A 187 -14.79 16.37 15.13
N ILE A 188 -13.79 16.44 16.02
CA ILE A 188 -14.02 16.70 17.45
C ILE A 188 -14.66 18.09 17.65
N HIS A 189 -14.15 19.13 16.98
CA HIS A 189 -14.69 20.50 17.07
C HIS A 189 -16.14 20.59 16.59
N PHE A 190 -16.50 19.86 15.53
CA PHE A 190 -17.85 19.84 14.98
C PHE A 190 -18.85 19.08 15.86
N ASN A 191 -18.37 18.06 16.58
CA ASN A 191 -19.18 17.23 17.47
C ASN A 191 -19.31 17.80 18.90
N LEU A 192 -18.66 18.94 19.19
CA LEU A 192 -18.76 19.73 20.44
C LEU A 192 -19.85 20.79 20.37
#